data_AF-A0A3M0ICF4-F1
#
_entry.id   AF-A0A3M0ICF4-F1
#
_cell.length_a   1.000
_cell.length_b   1.000
_cell.length_c   1.000
_cell.angle_alpha   90.00
_cell.angle_beta   90.00
_cell.angle_gamma   90.00
#
_symmetry.space_group_name_H-M   'P 1'
#
loop_
_entity.id
_entity.type
_entity.pdbx_description
1 polymer ?
#
loop_
_entity_poly.entity_id
_entity_poly.type
_entity_poly.pdbx_seq_one_letter_code
_entity_poly.pdbx_strand_id
1 'polypeptide(L)'
;MIRPREIGYTDELLADRSVHRSYEDGRQEWRRRGPAGEVHWRDDQGGTGTDEPLGSRIVKRTHADGTVTYGRDIGYGRTLWGRGETVMINRTSFGGRMGAVLVGLGVAGLAVTASQLPPLSLTPEEEEELRQQAQSSSSGGGEVGYDGGGSDDDWDGGDWSDDGGGWSDDDFG
;
A
#
# COMPACT_ATOMS: atom_id res chain seq x y z
N MET A 1 -11.67 23.25 -3.47
CA MET A 1 -10.38 22.53 -3.41
C MET A 1 -10.18 22.09 -1.98
N ILE A 2 -10.12 20.79 -1.73
CA ILE A 2 -9.87 20.24 -0.38
C ILE A 2 -8.35 20.21 -0.22
N ARG A 3 -7.84 20.76 0.89
CA ARG A 3 -6.44 20.61 1.29
C ARG A 3 -6.42 19.54 2.38
N PRO A 4 -6.10 18.28 2.06
CA PRO A 4 -6.03 17.23 3.06
C PRO A 4 -4.96 17.57 4.11
N ARG A 5 -5.19 17.12 5.35
CA ARG A 5 -4.14 17.02 6.35
C ARG A 5 -3.16 15.94 5.91
N GLU A 6 -1.88 16.30 5.82
CA GLU A 6 -0.82 15.35 5.54
C GLU A 6 -0.30 14.73 6.84
N ILE A 7 -0.10 13.42 6.82
CA ILE A 7 0.54 12.68 7.91
C ILE A 7 1.58 11.76 7.28
N GLY A 8 2.86 12.09 7.45
CA GLY A 8 3.95 11.21 7.06
C GLY A 8 4.07 10.01 7.99
N TYR A 9 4.58 8.91 7.47
CA TYR A 9 4.95 7.75 8.28
C TYR A 9 6.20 7.08 7.71
N THR A 10 6.89 6.31 8.56
CA THR A 10 8.02 5.46 8.18
C THR A 10 7.77 4.03 8.64
N ASP A 11 8.09 3.07 7.79
CA ASP A 11 7.94 1.64 8.01
C ASP A 11 9.32 1.01 8.26
N GLU A 12 9.42 0.22 9.31
CA GLU A 12 10.58 -0.60 9.66
C GLU A 12 10.18 -2.07 9.62
N LEU A 13 10.91 -2.89 8.87
CA LEU A 13 10.70 -4.34 8.85
C LEU A 13 11.33 -4.97 10.10
N LEU A 14 10.52 -5.64 10.91
CA LEU A 14 10.97 -6.33 12.12
C LEU A 14 11.41 -7.76 11.83
N ALA A 15 12.18 -8.35 12.75
CA ALA A 15 12.74 -9.71 12.62
C ALA A 15 11.68 -10.81 12.48
N ASP A 16 10.45 -10.58 12.95
CA ASP A 16 9.32 -11.51 12.83
C ASP A 16 8.53 -11.35 11.52
N ARG A 17 9.05 -10.54 10.59
CA ARG A 17 8.42 -10.14 9.32
C ARG A 17 7.15 -9.31 9.48
N SER A 18 6.90 -8.76 10.66
CA SER A 18 5.94 -7.68 10.83
C SER A 18 6.58 -6.34 10.47
N VAL A 19 5.75 -5.33 10.23
CA VAL A 19 6.19 -3.97 9.95
C VAL A 19 5.80 -3.09 11.12
N HIS A 20 6.76 -2.33 11.64
CA HIS A 20 6.51 -1.26 12.59
C HIS A 20 6.45 0.08 11.85
N ARG A 21 5.28 0.71 11.88
CA ARG A 21 5.01 2.02 11.28
C ARG A 21 5.03 3.09 12.36
N SER A 22 5.89 4.09 12.18
CA SER A 22 5.94 5.30 13.03
C SER A 22 5.36 6.49 12.27
N TYR A 23 4.41 7.20 12.87
CA TYR A 23 3.75 8.36 12.28
C TYR A 23 4.36 9.67 12.77
N GLU A 24 4.30 10.72 11.95
CA GLU A 24 4.79 12.06 12.31
C GLU A 24 4.05 12.72 13.46
N ASP A 25 2.80 12.29 13.71
CA ASP A 25 2.00 12.76 14.84
C ASP A 25 2.27 11.96 16.13
N GLY A 26 3.26 11.07 16.14
CA GLY A 26 3.71 10.31 17.30
C GLY A 26 2.98 8.99 17.52
N ARG A 27 1.98 8.66 16.69
CA ARG A 27 1.33 7.34 16.73
C ARG A 27 2.27 6.25 16.20
N GLN A 28 2.03 5.02 16.63
CA GLN A 28 2.75 3.84 16.15
C GLN A 28 1.75 2.74 15.78
N GLU A 29 2.05 1.97 14.74
CA GLU A 29 1.19 0.87 14.26
C GLU A 29 2.06 -0.34 13.87
N TRP A 30 1.76 -1.51 14.42
CA TRP A 30 2.34 -2.78 14.01
C TRP A 30 1.44 -3.46 13.01
N ARG A 31 2.01 -3.91 11.89
CA ARG A 31 1.29 -4.45 10.74
C ARG A 31 1.82 -5.83 10.40
N ARG A 32 0.93 -6.76 10.10
CA ARG A 32 1.27 -8.12 9.68
C ARG A 32 0.43 -8.52 8.47
N ARG A 33 1.11 -8.96 7.41
CA ARG A 33 0.43 -9.45 6.21
C ARG A 33 -0.17 -10.84 6.46
N GLY A 34 -1.44 -10.99 6.08
CA GLY A 34 -2.18 -12.24 6.04
C GLY A 34 -1.95 -12.99 4.72
N PRO A 35 -2.43 -14.24 4.64
CA PRO A 35 -2.18 -15.12 3.50
C PRO A 35 -2.89 -14.68 2.21
N ALA A 36 -4.00 -13.93 2.28
CA ALA A 36 -4.74 -13.45 1.13
C ALA A 36 -4.35 -12.01 0.74
N GLY A 37 -3.27 -11.47 1.32
CA GLY A 37 -2.78 -10.11 1.05
C GLY A 37 -3.42 -9.03 1.93
N GLU A 38 -4.36 -9.39 2.80
CA GLU A 38 -4.86 -8.53 3.86
C GLU A 38 -3.76 -8.17 4.86
N VAL A 39 -3.90 -7.04 5.57
CA VAL A 39 -2.93 -6.60 6.57
C VAL A 39 -3.64 -6.38 7.88
N HIS A 40 -3.31 -7.20 8.87
CA HIS A 40 -3.75 -6.98 10.25
C HIS A 40 -2.89 -5.90 10.88
N TRP A 41 -3.52 -4.95 11.57
CA TRP A 41 -2.82 -3.86 12.23
C TRP A 41 -3.27 -3.69 13.68
N ARG A 42 -2.36 -3.15 14.48
CA ARG A 42 -2.59 -2.74 15.86
C ARG A 42 -1.81 -1.46 16.13
N ASP A 43 -2.42 -0.48 16.77
CA ASP A 43 -1.75 0.75 17.18
C ASP A 43 -1.36 0.75 18.68
N ASP A 44 -0.58 1.75 19.06
CA ASP A 44 -0.12 2.00 20.44
C ASP A 44 -1.19 2.60 21.36
N GLN A 45 -2.37 2.91 20.82
CA GLN A 45 -3.55 3.39 21.55
C GLN A 45 -4.58 2.27 21.80
N GLY A 46 -4.28 1.04 21.38
CA GLY A 46 -5.14 -0.13 21.53
C GLY A 46 -6.14 -0.35 20.41
N GLY A 47 -6.13 0.49 19.37
CA GLY A 47 -6.85 0.26 18.13
C GLY A 47 -6.30 -0.93 17.37
N THR A 48 -7.19 -1.71 16.77
CA THR A 48 -6.83 -2.86 15.94
C THR A 48 -7.80 -2.98 14.76
N GLY A 49 -7.36 -3.66 13.71
CA GLY A 49 -8.19 -3.90 12.54
C GLY A 49 -7.48 -4.66 11.43
N THR A 50 -8.13 -4.68 10.27
CA THR A 50 -7.63 -5.33 9.06
C THR A 50 -7.81 -4.38 7.88
N ASP A 51 -6.75 -4.21 7.10
CA ASP A 51 -6.76 -3.53 5.82
C ASP A 51 -6.82 -4.58 4.70
N GLU A 52 -7.83 -4.49 3.86
CA GLU A 52 -8.05 -5.37 2.72
C GLU A 52 -7.89 -4.57 1.41
N PRO A 53 -6.99 -4.96 0.50
CA PRO A 53 -6.91 -4.36 -0.83
C PRO A 53 -8.14 -4.77 -1.66
N LEU A 54 -8.81 -3.78 -2.26
CA LEU A 54 -9.96 -3.95 -3.14
C LEU A 54 -9.65 -3.33 -4.51
N GLY A 55 -9.76 -4.15 -5.57
CA GLY A 55 -9.40 -3.74 -6.93
C GLY A 55 -7.96 -3.25 -7.03
N SER A 56 -7.71 -2.26 -7.88
CA SER A 56 -6.36 -1.75 -8.14
C SER A 56 -5.89 -0.63 -7.20
N ARG A 57 -6.81 0.08 -6.53
CA ARG A 57 -6.47 1.30 -5.78
C ARG A 57 -7.29 1.53 -4.51
N ILE A 58 -8.23 0.67 -4.16
CA ILE A 58 -9.05 0.87 -2.95
C ILE A 58 -8.49 0.00 -1.84
N VAL A 59 -8.51 0.54 -0.61
CA VAL A 59 -8.18 -0.22 0.59
C VAL A 59 -9.36 -0.11 1.54
N LYS A 60 -9.92 -1.24 1.95
CA LYS A 60 -10.96 -1.31 2.97
C LYS A 60 -10.31 -1.55 4.32
N ARG A 61 -10.44 -0.60 5.24
CA ARG A 61 -10.01 -0.75 6.63
C ARG A 61 -11.22 -1.10 7.49
N THR A 62 -11.22 -2.30 8.04
CA THR A 62 -12.21 -2.77 9.02
C THR A 62 -11.60 -2.66 10.42
N HIS A 63 -12.22 -1.87 11.29
CA HIS A 63 -11.82 -1.71 12.67
C HIS A 63 -12.40 -2.84 13.55
N ALA A 64 -11.80 -3.08 14.72
CA ALA A 64 -12.26 -4.12 15.64
C ALA A 64 -13.69 -3.91 16.17
N ASP A 65 -14.20 -2.69 16.14
CA ASP A 65 -15.60 -2.36 16.48
C ASP A 65 -16.59 -2.64 15.32
N GLY A 66 -16.09 -3.13 14.18
CA GLY A 66 -16.86 -3.40 12.97
C GLY A 66 -17.04 -2.19 12.05
N THR A 67 -16.54 -1.01 12.42
CA THR A 67 -16.59 0.17 11.56
C THR A 67 -15.70 -0.04 10.34
N VAL A 68 -16.18 0.39 9.17
CA VAL A 68 -15.43 0.32 7.92
C VAL A 68 -15.11 1.72 7.41
N THR A 69 -13.85 1.92 7.02
CA THR A 69 -13.40 3.11 6.31
C THR A 69 -12.68 2.70 5.03
N TYR A 70 -12.82 3.49 3.97
CA TYR A 70 -12.12 3.23 2.72
C TYR A 70 -11.03 4.27 2.50
N GLY A 71 -9.88 3.75 2.10
CA GLY A 71 -8.74 4.50 1.59
C GLY A 71 -8.66 4.34 0.08
N ARG A 72 -8.01 5.30 -0.57
CA ARG A 72 -7.65 5.20 -1.98
C ARG A 72 -6.18 5.48 -2.15
N ASP A 73 -5.48 4.54 -2.78
CA ASP A 73 -4.12 4.74 -3.24
C ASP A 73 -4.10 5.71 -4.43
N ILE A 74 -3.25 6.73 -4.32
CA ILE A 74 -3.07 7.76 -5.34
C ILE A 74 -1.63 7.76 -5.91
N GLY A 75 -0.89 6.66 -5.76
CA GLY A 75 0.46 6.51 -6.30
C GLY A 75 1.56 6.99 -5.35
N TYR A 76 2.77 6.47 -5.54
CA TYR A 76 4.00 6.94 -4.89
C TYR A 76 3.95 6.88 -3.35
N GLY A 77 3.38 5.80 -2.80
CA GLY A 77 3.30 5.58 -1.36
C GLY A 77 2.32 6.50 -0.64
N ARG A 78 1.26 6.98 -1.32
CA ARG A 78 0.28 7.90 -0.75
C ARG A 78 -1.11 7.31 -0.74
N THR A 79 -1.78 7.39 0.40
CA THR A 79 -3.15 6.88 0.55
C THR A 79 -4.06 7.96 1.11
N LEU A 80 -5.16 8.21 0.41
CA LEU A 80 -6.18 9.19 0.75
C LEU A 80 -7.29 8.53 1.57
N TRP A 81 -7.62 9.09 2.73
CA TRP A 81 -8.64 8.58 3.65
C TRP A 81 -9.73 9.61 3.92
N GLY A 82 -10.89 9.16 4.42
CA GLY A 82 -11.94 10.03 4.96
C GLY A 82 -12.40 11.11 3.98
N ARG A 83 -12.84 10.74 2.77
CA ARG A 83 -13.22 11.70 1.69
C ARG A 83 -12.14 12.72 1.33
N GLY A 84 -10.88 12.36 1.51
CA GLY A 84 -9.77 13.25 1.23
C GLY A 84 -9.53 14.33 2.27
N GLU A 85 -9.97 14.09 3.50
CA GLU A 85 -9.58 14.87 4.67
C GLU A 85 -8.14 14.60 5.08
N THR A 86 -7.63 13.37 4.89
CA THR A 86 -6.28 12.98 5.29
C THR A 86 -5.55 12.25 4.18
N VAL A 87 -4.30 12.64 3.91
CA VAL A 87 -3.36 11.89 3.08
C VAL A 87 -2.27 11.33 3.98
N MET A 88 -2.12 10.02 3.95
CA MET A 88 -0.97 9.34 4.53
C MET A 88 0.14 9.22 3.50
N ILE A 89 1.39 9.53 3.89
CA ILE A 89 2.54 9.53 2.98
C ILE A 89 3.64 8.64 3.55
N ASN A 90 4.01 7.60 2.80
CA ASN A 90 5.15 6.77 3.11
C ASN A 90 6.46 7.54 2.85
N ARG A 91 7.24 7.78 3.91
CA ARG A 91 8.57 8.40 3.86
C ARG A 91 9.70 7.40 4.06
N THR A 92 9.39 6.11 4.07
CA THR A 92 10.38 5.05 4.19
C THR A 92 11.35 5.12 3.02
N SER A 93 12.63 5.31 3.34
CA SER A 93 13.70 5.21 2.37
C SER A 93 14.20 3.76 2.41
N PHE A 94 13.74 2.91 1.49
CA PHE A 94 14.34 1.59 1.34
C PHE A 94 15.78 1.77 0.86
N GLY A 95 16.74 1.38 1.70
CA GLY A 95 18.18 1.46 1.43
C GLY A 95 18.55 0.54 0.27
N GLY A 96 18.47 1.06 -0.95
CA GLY A 96 18.80 0.41 -2.21
C GLY A 96 18.73 1.45 -3.32
N ARG A 97 19.09 1.14 -4.57
CA ARG A 97 19.29 2.11 -5.67
C ARG A 97 18.10 3.03 -6.03
N MET A 98 16.95 2.86 -5.37
CA MET A 98 15.74 3.69 -5.45
C MET A 98 15.54 4.65 -4.26
N GLY A 99 16.44 4.64 -3.27
CA GLY A 99 16.30 5.35 -1.98
C GLY A 99 16.42 6.88 -2.01
N ALA A 100 16.46 7.52 -3.18
CA ALA A 100 16.65 8.96 -3.30
C ALA A 100 15.38 9.74 -3.71
N VAL A 101 14.26 9.09 -4.06
CA VAL A 101 13.16 9.80 -4.76
C VAL A 101 11.97 10.21 -3.89
N LEU A 102 11.73 9.62 -2.70
CA LEU A 102 10.50 9.94 -1.94
C LEU A 102 10.62 11.06 -0.89
N VAL A 103 11.83 11.55 -0.62
CA VAL A 103 12.07 12.56 0.44
C VAL A 103 11.70 14.00 0.01
N GLY A 104 11.52 14.26 -1.29
CA GLY A 104 11.46 15.63 -1.83
C GLY A 104 10.08 16.22 -2.14
N LEU A 105 9.02 15.42 -2.26
CA LEU A 105 7.70 15.91 -2.67
C LEU A 105 6.78 16.08 -1.46
N GLY A 106 7.11 17.05 -0.60
CA GLY A 106 6.15 17.63 0.33
C GLY A 106 4.98 18.19 -0.50
N VAL A 107 3.76 17.72 -0.23
CA VAL A 107 2.59 17.92 -1.09
C VAL A 107 1.92 19.27 -0.77
N ALA A 108 2.70 20.34 -0.71
CA ALA A 108 2.18 21.69 -0.83
C ALA A 108 1.68 21.92 -2.27
N GLY A 109 0.70 21.13 -2.76
CA GLY A 109 0.27 21.17 -4.15
C GLY A 109 -0.73 20.12 -4.65
N LEU A 110 -1.08 19.03 -3.95
CA LEU A 110 -2.11 18.13 -4.52
C LEU A 110 -3.48 18.80 -4.49
N ALA A 111 -3.96 19.18 -5.66
CA ALA A 111 -5.38 19.32 -5.91
C ALA A 111 -5.98 17.91 -6.03
N VAL A 112 -6.54 17.40 -4.93
CA VAL A 112 -7.36 16.18 -4.97
C VAL A 112 -8.61 16.50 -5.78
N THR A 113 -8.79 15.81 -6.91
CA THR A 113 -10.01 15.90 -7.71
C THR A 113 -11.08 14.96 -7.15
N ALA A 114 -12.36 15.25 -7.42
CA ALA A 114 -13.46 14.41 -6.95
C ALA A 114 -13.33 12.93 -7.39
N SER A 115 -12.70 12.69 -8.55
CA SER A 115 -12.47 11.34 -9.08
C SER A 115 -11.42 10.54 -8.30
N GLN A 116 -10.64 11.16 -7.42
CA GLN A 116 -9.63 10.51 -6.59
C GLN A 116 -10.11 10.28 -5.15
N LEU A 117 -11.31 10.72 -4.80
CA LEU A 117 -11.85 10.50 -3.46
C LEU A 117 -12.09 9.00 -3.22
N PRO A 118 -11.82 8.50 -2.01
CA PRO A 118 -12.22 7.15 -1.63
C PRO A 118 -13.76 7.05 -1.59
N PRO A 119 -14.32 5.87 -1.89
CA PRO A 119 -15.75 5.63 -1.73
C PRO A 119 -16.16 5.79 -0.28
N LEU A 120 -17.43 6.12 -0.06
CA LEU A 120 -17.97 6.28 1.29
C LEU A 120 -18.45 4.99 1.92
N SER A 121 -19.02 4.17 1.07
CA SER A 121 -19.61 2.89 1.35
C SER A 121 -19.54 2.14 0.03
N LEU A 122 -19.29 0.85 0.11
CA LEU A 122 -19.49 -0.09 -0.97
C LEU A 122 -20.54 -1.10 -0.51
N THR A 123 -21.37 -1.57 -1.42
CA THR A 123 -22.23 -2.72 -1.10
C THR A 123 -21.38 -3.99 -1.03
N PRO A 124 -21.84 -5.04 -0.33
CA PRO A 124 -21.11 -6.31 -0.27
C PRO A 124 -20.80 -6.88 -1.66
N GLU A 125 -21.70 -6.69 -2.62
CA GLU A 125 -21.53 -7.12 -4.01
C GLU A 125 -20.41 -6.33 -4.71
N GLU A 126 -20.38 -5.01 -4.56
CA GLU A 126 -19.32 -4.16 -5.13
C GLU A 126 -17.94 -4.50 -4.53
N GLU A 127 -17.88 -4.79 -3.23
CA GLU A 127 -16.64 -5.23 -2.57
C GLU A 127 -16.14 -6.56 -3.14
N GLU A 128 -17.04 -7.52 -3.38
CA GLU A 128 -16.69 -8.83 -3.94
C GLU A 128 -16.22 -8.72 -5.39
N GLU A 129 -16.86 -7.89 -6.21
CA GLU A 129 -16.39 -7.60 -7.57
C GLU A 129 -14.96 -7.01 -7.56
N LEU A 130 -14.69 -6.07 -6.65
CA LEU A 130 -13.35 -5.49 -6.50
C LEU A 130 -12.33 -6.49 -5.96
N ARG A 131 -12.73 -7.39 -5.06
CA ARG A 131 -11.89 -8.47 -4.56
C ARG A 131 -11.48 -9.43 -5.68
N GLN A 132 -12.42 -9.78 -6.56
CA GLN A 132 -12.14 -10.61 -7.75
C GLN A 132 -11.19 -9.92 -8.72
N GLN A 133 -11.33 -8.60 -8.91
CA GLN A 133 -10.40 -7.82 -9.72
C GLN A 133 -8.97 -7.86 -9.14
N ALA A 134 -8.83 -7.65 -7.83
CA ALA A 134 -7.53 -7.68 -7.15
C ALA A 134 -6.84 -9.06 -7.28
N GLN A 135 -7.61 -10.15 -7.17
CA GLN A 135 -7.10 -11.50 -7.37
C GLN A 135 -6.66 -11.73 -8.82
N SER A 136 -7.45 -11.27 -9.79
CA SER A 136 -7.16 -11.45 -11.22
C SER A 136 -5.88 -10.70 -11.65
N SER A 137 -5.63 -9.51 -11.10
CA SER A 137 -4.41 -8.75 -11.33
C SER A 137 -3.16 -9.42 -10.75
N SER A 138 -3.30 -10.25 -9.70
CA SER A 138 -2.17 -10.98 -9.09
C SER A 138 -1.77 -12.27 -9.81
N SER A 139 -2.63 -12.80 -10.70
CA SER A 139 -2.41 -14.06 -11.43
C SER A 139 -1.81 -13.91 -12.84
N GLY A 140 -1.45 -12.70 -13.27
CA GLY A 140 -1.00 -12.37 -14.63
C GLY A 140 0.50 -12.44 -14.90
N GLY A 141 1.32 -12.99 -14.00
CA GLY A 141 2.78 -13.10 -14.18
C GLY A 141 3.17 -14.33 -15.00
N GLY A 142 2.97 -14.31 -16.32
CA GLY A 142 3.34 -15.39 -17.24
C GLY A 142 3.87 -14.85 -18.58
N GLU A 143 5.20 -14.95 -18.73
CA GLU A 143 6.07 -14.80 -19.92
C GLU A 143 5.41 -14.72 -21.31
N VAL A 144 5.63 -13.62 -22.06
CA VAL A 144 5.98 -13.60 -23.51
C VAL A 144 6.35 -12.19 -24.03
N GLY A 145 7.55 -12.07 -24.64
CA GLY A 145 7.75 -11.39 -25.93
C GLY A 145 7.94 -9.85 -25.97
N TYR A 146 9.18 -9.42 -26.24
CA TYR A 146 9.55 -8.07 -26.68
C TYR A 146 8.79 -7.63 -27.96
N ASP A 147 8.07 -6.49 -27.92
CA ASP A 147 8.13 -5.38 -28.91
C ASP A 147 7.17 -4.23 -28.49
N GLY A 148 7.68 -2.99 -28.43
CA GLY A 148 6.91 -1.81 -28.83
C GLY A 148 5.86 -1.18 -27.89
N GLY A 149 6.31 -0.38 -26.91
CA GLY A 149 5.76 0.97 -26.68
C GLY A 149 4.55 1.17 -25.75
N GLY A 150 4.83 1.77 -24.58
CA GLY A 150 4.03 2.89 -24.07
C GLY A 150 3.08 2.63 -22.89
N SER A 151 3.50 3.12 -21.72
CA SER A 151 2.71 3.45 -20.51
C SER A 151 2.03 2.30 -19.78
N ASP A 152 2.76 1.73 -18.83
CA ASP A 152 2.16 1.02 -17.69
C ASP A 152 2.89 1.49 -16.42
N ASP A 153 2.22 2.32 -15.62
CA ASP A 153 2.60 2.61 -14.24
C ASP A 153 2.29 1.35 -13.40
N ASP A 154 3.12 0.33 -13.59
CA ASP A 154 3.14 -0.90 -12.81
C ASP A 154 3.49 -0.57 -11.36
N TRP A 155 2.51 -0.77 -10.48
CA TRP A 155 2.78 -0.92 -9.06
C TRP A 155 3.46 -2.27 -8.83
N ASP A 156 4.79 -2.25 -8.86
CA ASP A 156 5.60 -3.12 -8.02
C ASP A 156 5.36 -2.68 -6.57
N GLY A 157 4.37 -3.29 -5.95
CA GLY A 157 4.11 -3.18 -4.53
C GLY A 157 5.22 -3.88 -3.77
N GLY A 158 6.41 -3.25 -3.75
CA GLY A 158 7.62 -3.67 -3.07
C GLY A 158 7.74 -5.18 -3.03
N ASP A 159 8.35 -5.76 -4.06
CA ASP A 159 8.85 -7.12 -4.01
C ASP A 159 9.69 -7.33 -2.72
N TRP A 160 9.04 -7.89 -1.71
CA TRP A 160 9.67 -8.46 -0.52
C TRP A 160 9.87 -9.96 -0.73
N SER A 161 9.99 -10.41 -1.98
CA SER A 161 10.60 -11.70 -2.27
C SER A 161 12.09 -11.52 -2.04
N ASP A 162 12.62 -12.27 -1.08
CA ASP A 162 14.01 -12.66 -1.14
C ASP A 162 14.24 -13.23 -2.55
N ASP A 163 15.05 -12.54 -3.36
CA ASP A 163 15.93 -13.19 -4.33
C ASP A 163 16.83 -14.16 -3.54
N GLY A 164 16.23 -15.27 -3.13
CA GLY A 164 16.90 -16.43 -2.59
C GLY A 164 17.70 -17.01 -3.74
N GLY A 165 18.94 -16.54 -3.85
CA GLY A 165 19.87 -16.88 -4.91
C GLY A 165 19.84 -18.36 -5.25
N GLY A 166 19.55 -18.65 -6.52
CA GLY A 166 19.97 -19.89 -7.15
C GLY A 166 21.49 -19.87 -7.22
N TRP A 167 22.14 -20.50 -6.25
CA TRP A 167 23.54 -20.89 -6.38
C TRP A 167 23.54 -22.06 -7.36
N SER A 168 23.74 -21.75 -8.65
CA SER A 168 24.22 -22.75 -9.60
C SER A 168 25.65 -23.09 -9.20
N ASP A 169 25.81 -24.16 -8.43
CA ASP A 169 27.09 -24.81 -8.21
C ASP A 169 27.52 -25.49 -9.52
N ASP A 170 28.20 -24.76 -10.40
CA ASP A 170 28.95 -25.31 -11.52
C ASP A 170 30.18 -24.41 -11.76
N ASP A 171 31.27 -24.70 -11.03
CA ASP A 171 32.67 -24.59 -11.49
C ASP A 171 33.63 -24.50 -10.29
N PHE A 172 34.09 -25.65 -9.76
CA PHE A 172 35.45 -25.85 -9.22
C PHE A 172 35.71 -27.36 -8.96
N GLY A 173 36.51 -28.00 -9.83
CA GLY A 173 37.30 -29.21 -9.49
C GLY A 173 36.96 -30.49 -10.24
#